data_AF-A0A562RTF4-F1
#
_entry.id   AF-A0A562RTF4-F1
#
_cell.length_a   1.000
_cell.length_b   1.000
_cell.length_c   1.000
_cell.angle_alpha   90.00
_cell.angle_beta   90.00
_cell.angle_gamma   90.00
#
_symmetry.space_group_name_H-M   'P 1'
#
loop_
_entity.id
_entity.type
_entity.pdbx_description
1 polymer ?
#
loop_
_entity_poly.entity_id
_entity_poly.type
_entity_poly.pdbx_seq_one_letter_code
_entity_poly.pdbx_strand_id
1 'polypeptide(L)'
;MDTLLYWVAIPMVANIFLIFFVILSLRRLMRRLEDEAVHKAVDRVLASLAPLVDQARDLSQSFDEQLREKQRLIQSLNENLDRRITALSLMVNRTEATLKAAESQRHTSESMDLQGAVLDLADQGRDAERIARDLAVSPGEVSLILELKRKLDALSR
;
A
#
# COMPACT_ATOMS: atom_id res chain seq x y z
N MET A 1 -26.89 46.73 93.57
CA MET A 1 -25.85 46.46 92.55
C MET A 1 -26.44 45.87 91.26
N ASP A 2 -27.62 45.27 91.33
CA ASP A 2 -28.20 44.52 90.20
C ASP A 2 -28.62 45.41 89.02
N THR A 3 -29.06 46.66 89.26
CA THR A 3 -29.47 47.60 88.20
C THR A 3 -28.32 48.08 87.31
N LEU A 4 -27.10 48.18 87.85
CA LEU A 4 -25.91 48.54 87.06
C LEU A 4 -25.47 47.39 86.14
N LEU A 5 -25.63 46.14 86.60
CA LEU A 5 -25.31 44.96 85.80
C LEU A 5 -26.22 44.84 84.57
N TYR A 6 -27.53 45.06 84.73
CA TYR A 6 -28.48 45.04 83.60
C TYR A 6 -28.18 46.13 82.56
N TRP A 7 -27.81 47.33 83.00
CA TRP A 7 -27.54 48.45 82.10
C TRP A 7 -26.30 48.21 81.23
N VAL A 8 -25.31 47.46 81.73
CA VAL A 8 -24.10 47.07 80.99
C VAL A 8 -24.30 45.77 80.18
N ALA A 9 -25.14 44.85 80.63
CA ALA A 9 -25.38 43.58 79.93
C ALA A 9 -26.12 43.75 78.59
N ILE A 10 -27.11 44.65 78.52
CA ILE A 10 -27.89 44.91 77.31
C ILE A 10 -27.01 45.33 76.10
N PRO A 11 -26.13 46.33 76.20
CA PRO A 11 -25.26 46.71 75.07
C PRO A 11 -24.25 45.62 74.72
N MET A 12 -23.82 44.78 75.68
CA MET A 12 -22.91 43.67 75.38
C MET A 12 -23.59 42.61 74.51
N VAL A 13 -24.83 42.23 74.87
CA VAL A 13 -25.63 41.28 74.08
C VAL A 13 -25.97 41.86 72.70
N ALA A 14 -26.32 43.14 72.63
CA ALA A 14 -26.60 43.82 71.36
C ALA A 14 -25.38 43.81 70.43
N ASN A 15 -24.17 44.07 70.96
CA ASN A 15 -22.94 44.02 70.16
C ASN A 15 -22.60 42.59 69.69
N ILE A 16 -22.77 41.58 70.55
CA ILE A 16 -22.57 40.17 70.15
C ILE A 16 -23.54 39.80 69.03
N PHE A 17 -24.81 40.20 69.16
CA PHE A 17 -25.82 39.97 68.12
C PHE A 17 -25.48 40.71 66.82
N LEU A 18 -25.01 41.95 66.91
CA LEU A 18 -24.55 42.74 65.75
C LEU A 18 -23.39 42.04 65.03
N ILE A 19 -22.37 41.62 65.77
CA ILE A 19 -21.21 40.92 65.21
C ILE A 19 -21.66 39.61 64.55
N PHE A 20 -22.53 38.85 65.21
CA PHE A 20 -23.07 37.61 64.67
C PHE A 20 -23.87 37.85 63.39
N PHE A 21 -24.72 38.87 63.36
CA PHE A 21 -25.52 39.26 62.20
C PHE A 21 -24.65 39.72 61.02
N VAL A 22 -23.59 40.48 61.30
CA VAL A 22 -22.62 40.94 60.31
C VAL A 22 -21.86 39.73 59.74
N ILE A 23 -21.35 38.82 60.58
CA ILE A 23 -20.66 37.61 60.11
C ILE A 23 -21.58 36.73 59.25
N LEU A 24 -22.84 36.56 59.65
CA LEU A 24 -23.82 35.83 58.85
C LEU A 24 -24.11 36.51 57.52
N SER A 25 -24.28 37.83 57.51
CA SER A 25 -24.53 38.60 56.29
C SER A 25 -23.34 38.56 55.35
N LEU A 26 -22.10 38.69 55.85
CA LEU A 26 -20.90 38.54 55.03
C LEU A 26 -20.77 37.13 54.48
N ARG A 27 -20.97 36.08 55.30
CA ARG A 27 -20.94 34.69 54.80
C ARG A 27 -21.99 34.45 53.73
N ARG A 28 -23.19 35.00 53.89
CA ARG A 28 -24.27 34.86 52.91
C ARG A 28 -23.99 35.60 51.61
N LEU A 29 -23.36 36.78 51.69
CA LEU A 29 -23.01 37.58 50.52
C LEU A 29 -21.81 37.00 49.77
N MET A 30 -20.78 36.57 50.49
CA MET A 30 -19.56 36.00 49.91
C MET A 30 -19.84 34.71 49.15
N ARG A 31 -20.69 33.83 49.70
CA ARG A 31 -21.16 32.63 48.98
C ARG A 31 -21.88 32.96 47.66
N ARG A 32 -22.69 34.02 47.64
CA ARG A 32 -23.41 34.44 46.42
C ARG A 32 -22.47 35.02 45.36
N LEU A 33 -21.50 35.82 45.78
CA LEU A 33 -20.52 36.42 44.87
C LEU A 33 -19.58 35.37 44.28
N GLU A 34 -19.18 34.38 45.07
CA GLU A 34 -18.32 33.29 44.64
C GLU A 34 -19.02 32.42 43.59
N ASP A 35 -20.27 32.02 43.83
CA ASP A 35 -21.04 31.24 42.85
C ASP A 35 -21.24 32.00 41.52
N GLU A 36 -21.54 33.30 41.57
CA GLU A 36 -21.76 34.11 40.37
C GLU A 36 -20.46 34.38 39.59
N ALA A 37 -19.35 34.60 40.29
CA ALA A 37 -18.04 34.75 39.67
C ALA A 37 -17.55 33.43 39.05
N VAL A 38 -17.77 32.31 39.72
CA VAL A 38 -17.44 30.97 39.21
C VAL A 38 -18.27 30.64 37.97
N HIS A 39 -19.58 30.89 37.98
CA HIS A 39 -20.43 30.66 36.81
C HIS A 39 -19.98 31.52 35.61
N LYS A 40 -19.70 32.82 35.81
CA LYS A 40 -19.19 33.68 34.73
C LYS A 40 -17.82 33.24 34.20
N ALA A 41 -16.95 32.72 35.05
CA ALA A 41 -15.66 32.17 34.64
C ALA A 41 -15.82 30.88 33.84
N VAL A 42 -16.70 29.98 34.28
CA VAL A 42 -17.04 28.72 33.58
C VAL A 42 -17.70 29.01 32.23
N ASP A 43 -18.65 29.94 32.16
CA ASP A 43 -19.30 30.33 30.91
C ASP A 43 -18.30 30.93 29.91
N ARG A 44 -17.36 31.76 30.39
CA ARG A 44 -16.31 32.33 29.54
C ARG A 44 -15.34 31.27 29.01
N VAL A 45 -15.01 30.26 29.82
CA VAL A 45 -14.17 29.14 29.42
C VAL A 45 -14.91 28.22 28.44
N LEU A 46 -16.19 27.93 28.68
CA LEU A 46 -17.03 27.18 27.75
C LEU A 46 -17.19 27.92 26.42
N ALA A 47 -17.39 29.23 26.45
CA ALA A 47 -17.48 30.06 25.26
C ALA A 47 -16.17 30.12 24.46
N SER A 48 -15.01 30.02 25.12
CA SER A 48 -13.73 29.93 24.42
C SER A 48 -13.41 28.51 23.93
N LEU A 49 -13.91 27.47 24.59
CA LEU A 49 -13.76 26.07 24.17
C LEU A 49 -14.69 25.69 23.01
N ALA A 50 -15.89 26.26 22.93
CA ALA A 50 -16.85 26.02 21.86
C ALA A 50 -16.24 26.15 20.45
N PRO A 51 -15.55 27.26 20.08
CA PRO A 51 -14.93 27.37 18.76
C PRO A 51 -13.78 26.38 18.56
N LEU A 52 -13.06 25.97 19.61
CA LEU A 52 -12.02 24.94 19.46
C LEU A 52 -12.62 23.56 19.17
N VAL A 53 -13.75 23.23 19.80
CA VAL A 53 -14.46 21.97 19.55
C VAL A 53 -15.02 21.94 18.13
N ASP A 54 -15.60 23.04 17.65
CA ASP A 54 -16.06 23.15 16.26
C ASP A 54 -14.89 23.09 15.27
N GLN A 55 -13.79 23.79 15.53
CA GLN A 55 -12.59 23.69 14.70
C GLN A 55 -12.00 22.28 14.68
N ALA A 56 -11.97 21.59 15.83
CA ALA A 56 -11.51 20.20 15.90
C ALA A 56 -12.44 19.28 15.10
N ARG A 57 -13.75 19.52 15.14
CA ARG A 57 -14.75 18.77 14.36
C ARG A 57 -14.56 18.98 12.86
N ASP A 58 -14.41 20.22 12.41
CA ASP A 58 -14.16 20.56 11.01
C ASP A 58 -12.83 19.96 10.52
N LEU A 59 -11.78 20.05 11.34
CA LEU A 59 -10.49 19.43 11.05
C LEU A 59 -10.62 17.92 10.91
N SER A 60 -11.30 17.25 11.86
CA SER A 60 -11.55 15.81 11.80
C SER A 60 -12.35 15.41 10.56
N GLN A 61 -13.36 16.19 10.18
CA GLN A 61 -14.13 15.94 8.96
C GLN A 61 -13.24 16.06 7.71
N SER A 62 -12.42 17.11 7.62
CA SER A 62 -11.48 17.29 6.51
C SER A 62 -10.43 16.17 6.44
N PHE A 63 -9.98 15.67 7.60
CA PHE A 63 -9.08 14.52 7.67
C PHE A 63 -9.75 13.23 7.18
N ASP A 64 -11.01 12.99 7.53
CA ASP A 64 -11.75 11.80 7.08
C ASP A 64 -11.97 11.82 5.55
N GLU A 65 -12.28 13.00 4.99
CA GLU A 65 -12.36 13.21 3.54
C GLU A 65 -11.02 12.95 2.84
N GLN A 66 -9.92 13.53 3.36
CA GLN A 66 -8.58 13.31 2.82
C GLN A 66 -8.12 11.86 2.94
N LEU A 67 -8.45 11.16 4.02
CA LEU A 67 -8.12 9.75 4.20
C LEU A 67 -8.84 8.87 3.19
N ARG A 68 -10.14 9.13 2.95
CA ARG A 68 -10.91 8.41 1.93
C ARG A 68 -10.33 8.65 0.54
N GLU A 69 -9.94 9.88 0.22
CA GLU A 69 -9.32 10.18 -1.07
C GLU A 69 -7.96 9.49 -1.23
N LYS A 70 -7.09 9.56 -0.22
CA LYS A 70 -5.80 8.85 -0.22
C LYS A 70 -5.99 7.34 -0.35
N GLN A 71 -6.99 6.76 0.31
CA GLN A 71 -7.31 5.34 0.19
C GLN A 71 -7.77 4.97 -1.22
N ARG A 72 -8.62 5.78 -1.85
CA ARG A 72 -9.02 5.60 -3.26
C ARG A 72 -7.83 5.70 -4.21
N LEU A 73 -6.94 6.67 -4.00
CA LEU A 73 -5.73 6.82 -4.80
C LEU A 73 -4.84 5.58 -4.69
N ILE A 74 -4.59 5.09 -3.48
CA ILE A 74 -3.82 3.85 -3.24
C ILE A 74 -4.47 2.67 -3.97
N GLN A 75 -5.79 2.53 -3.89
CA GLN A 75 -6.51 1.47 -4.57
C GLN A 75 -6.37 1.58 -6.10
N SER A 76 -6.54 2.78 -6.66
CA SER A 76 -6.38 3.03 -8.10
C SER A 76 -4.94 2.78 -8.57
N LEU A 77 -3.95 3.12 -7.75
CA LEU A 77 -2.54 2.88 -8.04
C LEU A 77 -2.25 1.38 -8.05
N ASN A 78 -2.80 0.64 -7.08
CA ASN A 78 -2.66 -0.80 -7.01
C ASN A 78 -3.29 -1.48 -8.23
N GLU A 79 -4.51 -1.09 -8.62
CA GLU A 79 -5.15 -1.60 -9.84
C GLU A 79 -4.34 -1.30 -11.11
N ASN A 80 -3.73 -0.12 -11.21
CA ASN A 80 -2.91 0.25 -12.36
C ASN A 80 -1.61 -0.56 -12.41
N LEU A 81 -0.97 -0.76 -11.26
CA LEU A 81 0.22 -1.60 -11.14
C LEU A 81 -0.11 -3.06 -11.51
N ASP A 82 -1.23 -3.59 -11.04
CA ASP A 82 -1.67 -4.96 -11.35
C ASP A 82 -1.94 -5.16 -12.85
N ARG A 83 -2.59 -4.17 -13.49
CA ARG A 83 -2.76 -4.16 -14.97
C ARG A 83 -1.43 -4.15 -15.71
N ARG A 84 -0.45 -3.35 -15.24
CA ARG A 84 0.89 -3.28 -15.85
C ARG A 84 1.65 -4.60 -15.67
N ILE A 85 1.58 -5.22 -14.49
CA ILE A 85 2.19 -6.53 -14.23
C ILE A 85 1.59 -7.59 -15.15
N THR A 86 0.26 -7.62 -15.27
CA THR A 86 -0.44 -8.55 -16.16
C THR A 86 -0.05 -8.34 -17.62
N ALA A 87 -0.02 -7.08 -18.08
CA ALA A 87 0.39 -6.75 -19.45
C ALA A 87 1.84 -7.16 -19.72
N LEU A 88 2.76 -6.90 -18.79
CA LEU A 88 4.16 -7.31 -18.91
C LEU A 88 4.30 -8.83 -18.92
N SER A 89 3.59 -9.54 -18.05
CA SER A 89 3.60 -11.02 -18.03
C SER A 89 3.10 -11.61 -19.35
N LEU A 90 2.03 -11.03 -19.92
CA LEU A 90 1.52 -11.44 -21.23
C LEU A 90 2.53 -11.16 -22.35
N MET A 91 3.18 -9.99 -22.32
CA MET A 91 4.21 -9.64 -23.31
C MET A 91 5.42 -10.57 -23.21
N VAL A 92 5.90 -10.87 -22.00
CA VAL A 92 7.02 -11.80 -21.77
C VAL A 92 6.68 -13.19 -22.30
N ASN A 93 5.51 -13.71 -21.94
CA ASN A 93 5.06 -15.02 -22.41
C ASN A 93 4.94 -15.06 -23.96
N ARG A 94 4.42 -13.98 -24.57
CA ARG A 94 4.38 -13.86 -26.03
C ARG A 94 5.78 -13.84 -26.65
N THR A 95 6.71 -13.07 -26.09
CA THR A 95 8.09 -13.02 -26.59
C THR A 95 8.80 -14.36 -26.45
N GLU A 96 8.60 -15.07 -25.33
CA GLU A 96 9.15 -16.41 -25.13
C GLU A 96 8.58 -17.42 -26.11
N ALA A 97 7.26 -17.37 -26.37
CA ALA A 97 6.63 -18.23 -27.37
C ALA A 97 7.18 -17.97 -28.79
N THR A 98 7.36 -16.70 -29.16
CA THR A 98 7.97 -16.36 -30.46
C THR A 98 9.44 -16.75 -30.54
N LEU A 99 10.20 -16.64 -29.45
CA LEU A 99 11.60 -17.04 -29.42
C LEU A 99 11.73 -18.55 -29.58
N LYS A 100 10.95 -19.34 -28.82
CA LYS A 100 10.92 -20.80 -28.97
C LYS A 100 10.49 -21.26 -30.36
N ALA A 101 9.52 -20.57 -30.97
CA ALA A 101 9.10 -20.86 -32.33
C ALA A 101 10.21 -20.55 -33.35
N ALA A 102 10.92 -19.44 -33.18
CA ALA A 102 12.04 -19.05 -34.04
C ALA A 102 13.25 -19.97 -33.88
N GLU A 103 13.58 -20.39 -32.65
CA GLU A 103 14.62 -21.39 -32.37
C GLU A 103 14.29 -22.75 -33.00
N SER A 104 13.03 -23.18 -32.87
CA SER A 104 12.57 -24.43 -33.49
C SER A 104 12.64 -24.36 -35.02
N GLN A 105 12.26 -23.23 -35.62
CA GLN A 105 12.34 -23.04 -37.08
C GLN A 105 13.77 -22.92 -37.60
N ARG A 106 14.69 -22.29 -36.86
CA ARG A 106 16.11 -22.23 -37.25
C ARG A 106 16.74 -23.61 -37.21
N HIS A 107 16.51 -24.38 -36.14
CA HIS A 107 17.05 -25.73 -36.04
C HIS A 107 16.50 -26.67 -37.12
N THR A 108 15.23 -26.57 -37.51
CA THR A 108 14.68 -27.41 -38.58
C THR A 108 15.18 -26.99 -39.96
N SER A 109 15.27 -25.69 -40.24
CA SER A 109 15.77 -25.20 -41.54
C SER A 109 17.25 -25.53 -41.75
N GLU A 110 18.10 -25.26 -40.75
CA GLU A 110 19.53 -25.58 -40.84
C GLU A 110 19.75 -27.09 -40.95
N SER A 111 18.97 -27.90 -40.22
CA SER A 111 19.07 -29.37 -40.32
C SER A 111 18.60 -29.91 -41.67
N MET A 112 17.57 -29.32 -42.29
CA MET A 112 17.10 -29.71 -43.63
C MET A 112 18.11 -29.33 -44.72
N ASP A 113 18.69 -28.14 -44.64
CA ASP A 113 19.71 -27.69 -45.60
C ASP A 113 20.98 -28.53 -45.49
N LEU A 114 21.39 -28.88 -44.26
CA LEU A 114 22.53 -29.77 -44.00
C LEU A 114 22.29 -31.17 -44.55
N GLN A 115 21.10 -31.74 -44.33
CA GLN A 115 20.72 -33.05 -44.85
C GLN A 115 20.74 -33.06 -46.37
N GLY A 116 20.16 -32.04 -47.04
CA GLY A 116 20.20 -31.91 -48.50
C GLY A 116 21.62 -31.89 -49.04
N ALA A 117 22.50 -31.07 -48.45
CA ALA A 117 23.90 -30.97 -48.87
C ALA A 117 24.69 -32.28 -48.67
N VAL A 118 24.42 -33.01 -47.57
CA VAL A 118 25.02 -34.33 -47.33
C VAL A 118 24.57 -35.33 -48.40
N LEU A 119 23.29 -35.33 -48.76
CA LEU A 119 22.74 -36.23 -49.76
C LEU A 119 23.28 -35.93 -51.17
N ASP A 120 23.38 -34.65 -51.55
CA ASP A 120 23.92 -34.23 -52.85
C ASP A 120 25.39 -34.64 -53.03
N LEU A 121 26.20 -34.52 -51.97
CA LEU A 121 27.61 -34.93 -52.00
C LEU A 121 27.78 -36.45 -51.98
N ALA A 122 26.87 -37.17 -51.33
CA ALA A 122 26.85 -38.63 -51.33
C ALA A 122 26.43 -39.20 -52.69
N ASP A 123 25.48 -38.56 -53.37
CA ASP A 123 25.04 -38.93 -54.72
C ASP A 123 26.15 -38.66 -55.77
N GLN A 124 27.10 -37.77 -55.48
CA GLN A 124 28.35 -37.59 -56.23
C GLN A 124 29.41 -38.69 -55.96
N GLY A 125 29.10 -39.68 -55.13
CA GLY A 125 29.99 -40.79 -54.80
C GLY A 125 31.12 -40.44 -53.82
N ARG A 126 30.97 -39.35 -53.04
CA ARG A 126 31.95 -39.00 -52.01
C ARG A 126 31.75 -39.84 -50.75
N ASP A 127 32.85 -40.18 -50.10
CA ASP A 127 32.84 -40.95 -48.86
C ASP A 127 32.48 -40.08 -47.64
N ALA A 128 31.87 -40.68 -46.63
CA ALA A 128 31.32 -40.00 -45.46
C ALA A 128 32.35 -39.13 -44.72
N GLU A 129 33.61 -39.57 -44.66
CA GLU A 129 34.72 -38.82 -44.04
C GLU A 129 35.14 -37.58 -44.85
N ARG A 130 34.93 -37.58 -46.17
CA ARG A 130 35.20 -36.41 -47.01
C ARG A 130 34.07 -35.40 -46.92
N ILE A 131 32.82 -35.88 -46.93
CA ILE A 131 31.63 -35.06 -46.74
C ILE A 131 31.67 -34.34 -45.37
N ALA A 132 32.03 -35.07 -44.30
CA ALA A 132 32.18 -34.51 -42.96
C ALA A 132 33.22 -33.37 -42.89
N ARG A 133 34.34 -33.50 -43.61
CA ARG A 133 35.36 -32.45 -43.70
C ARG A 133 34.90 -31.25 -44.51
N ASP A 134 34.25 -31.48 -45.65
CA ASP A 134 33.80 -30.42 -46.56
C ASP A 134 32.67 -29.57 -45.95
N LEU A 135 31.76 -30.19 -45.19
CA LEU A 135 30.66 -29.50 -44.50
C LEU A 135 31.01 -29.08 -43.06
N ALA A 136 32.20 -29.41 -42.57
CA ALA A 136 32.62 -29.21 -41.17
C ALA A 136 31.67 -29.82 -40.13
N VAL A 137 31.11 -31.00 -40.44
CA VAL A 137 30.15 -31.76 -39.62
C VAL A 137 30.81 -33.00 -39.04
N SER A 138 30.29 -33.54 -37.94
CA SER A 138 30.83 -34.78 -37.37
C SER A 138 30.64 -35.98 -38.32
N PRO A 139 31.64 -36.88 -38.44
CA PRO A 139 31.51 -38.06 -39.30
C PRO A 139 30.39 -39.01 -38.86
N GLY A 140 30.07 -39.02 -37.56
CA GLY A 140 28.94 -39.79 -37.02
C GLY A 140 27.59 -39.30 -37.55
N GLU A 141 27.37 -37.99 -37.62
CA GLU A 141 26.13 -37.37 -38.10
C GLU A 141 25.93 -37.59 -39.61
N VAL A 142 27.01 -37.50 -40.40
CA VAL A 142 26.96 -37.86 -41.84
C VAL A 142 26.63 -39.34 -42.03
N SER A 143 27.23 -40.24 -41.24
CA SER A 143 26.93 -41.68 -41.32
C SER A 143 25.46 -41.99 -40.99
N LEU A 144 24.89 -41.27 -40.01
CA LEU A 144 23.52 -41.45 -39.56
C LEU A 144 22.52 -41.03 -40.65
N ILE A 145 22.76 -39.88 -41.29
CA ILE A 145 21.92 -39.38 -42.39
C ILE A 145 21.92 -40.37 -43.57
N LEU A 146 23.10 -40.90 -43.93
CA LEU A 146 23.21 -41.89 -45.02
C LEU A 146 22.57 -43.24 -44.66
N GLU A 147 22.69 -43.68 -43.41
CA GLU A 147 22.03 -44.89 -42.94
C GLU A 147 20.51 -44.75 -42.91
N LEU A 148 20.01 -43.57 -42.53
CA LEU A 148 18.59 -43.21 -42.58
C LEU A 148 18.05 -43.23 -44.02
N LYS A 149 18.76 -42.60 -44.98
CA LYS A 149 18.39 -42.67 -46.43
C LYS A 149 18.33 -44.12 -46.91
N ARG A 150 19.36 -44.92 -46.60
CA ARG A 150 19.39 -46.33 -46.97
C ARG A 150 18.24 -47.13 -46.37
N LYS A 151 17.86 -46.87 -45.12
CA LYS A 151 16.69 -47.50 -44.47
C LYS A 151 15.38 -47.04 -45.11
N LEU A 152 15.25 -45.77 -45.49
CA LEU A 152 14.07 -45.24 -46.17
C LEU A 152 13.91 -45.87 -47.57
N ASP A 153 14.99 -45.97 -48.34
CA ASP A 153 15.00 -46.60 -49.66
C ASP A 153 14.69 -48.11 -49.58
N ALA A 154 15.14 -48.77 -48.50
CA ALA A 154 14.85 -50.17 -48.23
C ALA A 154 13.39 -50.42 -47.78
N LEU A 155 12.73 -49.44 -47.16
CA LEU A 155 11.30 -49.49 -46.80
C LEU A 155 10.37 -49.01 -47.92
N SER A 156 10.89 -48.24 -48.88
CA SER A 156 10.14 -47.73 -50.05
C SER A 156 10.14 -48.72 -51.23
N ARG A 157 10.76 -49.89 -51.10
CA ARG A 157 10.67 -51.03 -52.02
C ARG A 157 9.74 -52.09 -51.44
#